data_AF-B2BGS7-F1
#
_entry.id   AF-B2BGS7-F1
#
_cell.length_a   1.000
_cell.length_b   1.000
_cell.length_c   1.000
_cell.angle_alpha   90.00
_cell.angle_beta   90.00
_cell.angle_gamma   90.00
#
_symmetry.space_group_name_H-M   'P 1'
#
loop_
_entity.id
_entity.type
_entity.pdbx_description
1 polymer ?
#
loop_
_entity_poly.entity_id
_entity_poly.type
_entity_poly.pdbx_seq_one_letter_code
_entity_poly.pdbx_strand_id
1 'polypeptide(L)'
;KKIGDEFFAFIVDCKDPKACTVLLRGASKDLLNEVERNLQDAMSVARNIIKNPKLVPGGGATELTVSATLKQRSSSIEGIEKWPYEAAAIAFEAIPR
;
A
#
# COMPACT_ATOMS: atom_id res chain seq x y z
N LYS A 1 -0.42 8.50 34.26
CA LYS A 1 -1.26 7.28 34.32
C LYS A 1 -0.36 6.05 34.14
N LYS A 2 -0.47 5.05 35.01
CA LYS A 2 0.37 3.83 34.93
C LYS A 2 -0.14 2.91 33.83
N ILE A 3 0.73 2.43 32.95
CA ILE A 3 0.44 1.44 31.92
C ILE A 3 1.56 0.39 31.96
N GLY A 4 1.20 -0.87 32.20
CA GLY A 4 2.20 -1.89 32.54
C GLY A 4 2.92 -1.49 33.83
N ASP A 5 4.25 -1.53 33.81
CA ASP A 5 5.09 -1.12 34.95
C ASP A 5 5.62 0.31 34.84
N GLU A 6 5.26 1.04 33.78
CA GLU A 6 5.76 2.39 33.51
C GLU A 6 4.70 3.48 33.74
N PHE A 7 5.15 4.68 34.10
CA PHE A 7 4.30 5.85 34.28
C PHE A 7 4.39 6.77 33.06
N PHE A 8 3.24 7.02 32.44
CA PHE A 8 3.13 7.90 31.28
C PHE A 8 2.42 9.21 31.64
N ALA A 9 2.87 10.31 31.06
CA ALA A 9 2.15 11.58 31.03
C ALA A 9 1.32 11.66 29.74
N PHE A 10 0.06 12.07 29.86
CA PHE A 10 -0.85 12.19 28.72
C PHE A 10 -1.26 13.64 28.56
N ILE A 11 -1.02 14.18 27.36
CA ILE A 11 -1.58 15.46 26.93
C ILE A 11 -2.68 15.10 25.93
N VAL A 12 -3.92 15.18 26.38
CA VAL A 12 -5.13 14.81 25.63
C VAL A 12 -6.08 16.01 25.55
N ASP A 13 -7.09 15.91 24.69
CA ASP A 13 -8.13 16.94 24.50
C ASP A 13 -7.59 18.31 24.03
N CYS A 14 -6.55 18.27 23.18
CA CYS A 14 -6.05 19.46 22.51
C CYS A 14 -7.11 20.03 21.54
N LYS A 15 -7.29 21.35 21.53
CA LYS A 15 -8.18 22.04 20.59
C LYS A 15 -7.51 22.14 19.21
N ASP A 16 -8.14 21.57 18.18
CA ASP A 16 -7.65 21.52 16.78
C ASP A 16 -6.18 21.05 16.62
N PRO A 17 -5.84 19.83 17.05
CA PRO A 17 -4.47 19.35 17.00
C PRO A 17 -4.09 18.88 15.59
N LYS A 18 -2.94 19.34 15.09
CA LYS A 18 -2.32 18.86 13.85
C LYS A 18 -1.35 17.69 14.07
N ALA A 19 -1.14 17.28 15.32
CA ALA A 19 -0.23 16.21 15.71
C ALA A 19 -0.93 15.30 16.72
N CYS A 20 -0.66 14.00 16.61
CA CYS A 20 -1.15 13.00 17.55
C CYS A 20 -0.07 11.92 17.76
N THR A 21 -0.21 11.17 18.85
CA THR A 21 0.68 10.05 19.17
C THR A 21 -0.18 8.81 19.39
N VAL A 22 0.12 7.74 18.66
CA VAL A 22 -0.54 6.44 18.81
C VAL A 22 0.31 5.57 19.73
N LEU A 23 -0.25 5.17 20.87
CA LEU A 23 0.42 4.27 21.82
C LEU A 23 0.11 2.81 21.47
N LEU A 24 1.11 2.09 20.94
CA LEU A 24 1.02 0.66 20.66
C LEU A 24 1.38 -0.18 21.90
N ARG A 25 0.64 -1.26 22.14
CA ARG A 25 0.87 -2.21 23.23
C ARG A 25 0.81 -3.63 22.69
N GLY A 26 1.74 -4.48 23.10
CA GLY A 26 1.90 -5.83 22.59
C GLY A 26 2.68 -6.70 23.55
N ALA A 27 2.66 -8.02 23.31
CA ALA A 27 3.29 -9.00 24.19
C ALA A 27 4.83 -9.04 24.07
N SER A 28 5.38 -8.65 22.91
CA SER A 28 6.82 -8.62 22.64
C SER A 28 7.21 -7.37 21.86
N LYS A 29 8.49 -6.99 21.96
CA LYS A 29 9.05 -5.87 21.19
C LYS A 29 9.03 -6.15 19.69
N ASP A 30 9.27 -7.40 19.29
CA ASP A 30 9.27 -7.79 17.87
C ASP A 30 7.88 -7.62 17.24
N LEU A 31 6.84 -8.04 17.95
CA LEU A 31 5.45 -7.83 17.52
C LEU A 31 5.12 -6.34 17.42
N LEU A 32 5.54 -5.54 18.41
CA LEU A 32 5.33 -4.09 18.39
C LEU A 32 6.00 -3.42 17.18
N ASN A 33 7.24 -3.80 16.88
CA ASN A 33 7.98 -3.28 15.72
C ASN A 33 7.29 -3.67 14.40
N GLU A 34 6.69 -4.85 14.32
CA GLU A 34 5.95 -5.30 13.14
C GLU A 34 4.62 -4.55 12.99
N VAL A 35 3.88 -4.37 14.09
CA VAL A 35 2.63 -3.60 14.11
C VAL A 35 2.88 -2.13 13.76
N GLU A 36 3.97 -1.52 14.25
CA GLU A 36 4.35 -0.16 13.89
C GLU A 36 4.55 0.00 12.37
N ARG A 37 5.30 -0.91 11.74
CA ARG A 37 5.50 -0.92 10.29
C ARG A 37 4.18 -1.08 9.54
N ASN A 38 3.37 -2.05 9.93
CA ASN A 38 2.08 -2.32 9.29
C ASN A 38 1.10 -1.13 9.42
N LEU A 39 1.11 -0.44 10.57
CA LEU A 39 0.30 0.75 10.78
C LEU A 39 0.75 1.90 9.88
N GLN A 40 2.05 2.10 9.73
CA GLN A 40 2.60 3.12 8.85
C GLN A 40 2.23 2.88 7.38
N ASP A 41 2.26 1.63 6.93
CA ASP A 41 1.83 1.24 5.58
C ASP A 41 0.32 1.49 5.38
N ALA A 42 -0.52 1.09 6.35
CA ALA A 42 -1.95 1.31 6.31
C ALA A 42 -2.30 2.81 6.25
N MET A 43 -1.63 3.65 7.06
CA MET A 43 -1.81 5.10 7.04
C MET A 43 -1.37 5.72 5.71
N SER A 44 -0.31 5.18 5.09
CA SER A 44 0.16 5.61 3.78
C SER A 44 -0.88 5.32 2.69
N VAL A 45 -1.54 4.15 2.73
CA VAL A 45 -2.64 3.81 1.82
C VAL A 45 -3.85 4.72 2.06
N ALA A 46 -4.27 4.92 3.31
CA ALA A 46 -5.38 5.81 3.64
C ALA A 46 -5.13 7.24 3.15
N ARG A 47 -3.90 7.75 3.30
CA ARG A 47 -3.48 9.05 2.77
C ARG A 47 -3.65 9.13 1.25
N ASN A 48 -3.29 8.08 0.52
CA ASN A 48 -3.42 8.07 -0.94
C ASN A 48 -4.88 8.16 -1.38
N ILE A 49 -5.79 7.48 -0.68
CA ILE A 49 -7.24 7.54 -0.95
C ILE A 49 -7.79 8.96 -0.72
N ILE A 50 -7.39 9.61 0.38
CA ILE A 50 -7.81 10.99 0.69
C ILE A 50 -7.30 11.96 -0.39
N LYS A 51 -6.08 11.76 -0.90
CA LYS A 51 -5.50 12.62 -1.94
C LYS A 51 -6.06 12.35 -3.34
N ASN A 52 -6.33 11.10 -3.68
CA ASN A 52 -6.84 10.67 -4.98
C ASN A 52 -7.89 9.56 -4.79
N PRO A 53 -9.19 9.90 -4.86
CA PRO A 53 -10.28 8.96 -4.58
C PRO A 53 -10.57 8.05 -5.79
N LYS A 54 -9.56 7.31 -6.25
CA LYS A 54 -9.67 6.31 -7.32
C LYS A 54 -9.14 4.97 -6.82
N LEU A 55 -9.88 3.91 -7.10
CA LEU A 55 -9.57 2.55 -6.66
C LEU A 55 -9.56 1.61 -7.87
N VAL A 56 -8.82 0.51 -7.74
CA VAL A 56 -8.71 -0.55 -8.74
C VAL A 56 -8.88 -1.91 -8.06
N PRO A 57 -9.37 -2.95 -8.75
CA PRO A 57 -9.50 -4.28 -8.16
C PRO A 57 -8.12 -4.89 -7.89
N GLY A 58 -7.92 -5.41 -6.67
CA GLY A 58 -6.67 -6.07 -6.26
C GLY A 58 -6.58 -7.53 -6.73
N GLY A 59 -5.76 -8.32 -6.05
CA GLY A 59 -5.63 -9.77 -6.30
C GLY A 59 -5.11 -10.12 -7.69
N GLY A 60 -4.31 -9.25 -8.30
CA GLY A 60 -3.79 -9.45 -9.66
C GLY A 60 -4.75 -9.09 -10.79
N ALA A 61 -5.99 -8.67 -10.50
CA ALA A 61 -6.98 -8.34 -11.52
C ALA A 61 -6.59 -7.11 -12.36
N THR A 62 -6.01 -6.10 -11.71
CA THR A 62 -5.52 -4.91 -12.40
C THR A 62 -4.36 -5.24 -13.32
N GLU A 63 -3.42 -6.06 -12.85
CA GLU A 63 -2.23 -6.49 -13.57
C GLU A 63 -2.60 -7.34 -14.80
N LEU A 64 -3.57 -8.26 -14.68
CA LEU A 64 -4.11 -9.02 -15.81
C LEU A 64 -4.78 -8.12 -16.85
N THR A 65 -5.54 -7.13 -16.40
CA THR A 65 -6.21 -6.17 -17.30
C THR A 65 -5.18 -5.35 -18.08
N VAL A 66 -4.11 -4.90 -17.42
CA VAL A 66 -2.99 -4.19 -18.07
C VAL A 66 -2.26 -5.10 -19.05
N SER A 67 -1.98 -6.35 -18.68
CA SER A 67 -1.36 -7.34 -19.58
C SER A 67 -2.17 -7.57 -20.84
N ALA A 68 -3.48 -7.84 -20.70
CA ALA A 68 -4.38 -8.03 -21.84
C ALA A 68 -4.42 -6.80 -22.75
N THR A 69 -4.48 -5.59 -22.17
CA THR A 69 -4.48 -4.33 -22.92
C THR A 69 -3.17 -4.13 -23.69
N LEU A 70 -2.02 -4.45 -23.07
CA LEU A 70 -0.72 -4.35 -23.72
C LEU A 70 -0.56 -5.34 -24.88
N LYS A 71 -1.06 -6.58 -24.74
CA LYS A 71 -1.09 -7.59 -25.83
C LYS A 71 -1.99 -7.16 -26.98
N GLN A 72 -3.14 -6.57 -26.68
CA GLN A 72 -4.02 -6.04 -27.73
C GLN A 72 -3.32 -4.90 -28.49
N ARG A 73 -2.63 -4.01 -27.77
CA ARG A 73 -1.89 -2.89 -28.38
C ARG A 73 -0.69 -3.36 -29.18
N SER A 74 0.05 -4.39 -28.72
CA SER A 74 1.18 -4.95 -29.46
C SER A 74 0.76 -5.47 -30.84
N SER A 75 -0.47 -5.95 -30.98
CA SER A 75 -1.00 -6.42 -32.27
C SER A 75 -1.24 -5.31 -33.29
N SER A 76 -1.36 -4.06 -32.84
CA SER A 76 -1.47 -2.87 -33.71
C SER A 76 -0.12 -2.24 -34.07
N ILE A 77 0.98 -2.71 -33.47
CA ILE A 77 2.32 -2.17 -33.67
C ILE A 77 3.09 -3.09 -34.61
N GLU A 78 3.63 -2.51 -35.67
CA GLU A 78 4.45 -3.23 -36.65
C GLU A 78 5.94 -3.04 -36.36
N GLY A 79 6.74 -4.07 -36.68
CA GLY A 79 8.19 -4.02 -36.54
C GLY A 79 8.70 -4.39 -35.15
N ILE A 80 9.95 -3.99 -34.87
CA ILE A 80 10.71 -4.45 -33.70
C ILE A 80 10.14 -3.93 -32.37
N GLU A 81 9.39 -2.84 -32.41
CA GLU A 81 8.78 -2.22 -31.24
C GLU A 81 7.70 -3.08 -30.60
N LYS A 82 7.14 -4.06 -31.32
CA LYS A 82 6.16 -5.01 -30.79
C LYS A 82 6.70 -5.85 -29.62
N TRP A 83 7.96 -6.29 -29.71
CA TRP A 83 8.55 -7.23 -28.75
C TRP A 83 8.59 -6.69 -27.30
N PRO A 84 9.00 -5.42 -27.06
CA PRO A 84 8.88 -4.81 -25.74
C PRO A 84 7.47 -4.82 -25.14
N TYR A 85 6.41 -4.61 -25.95
CA TYR A 85 5.03 -4.61 -25.44
C TYR A 85 4.60 -6.01 -24.98
N GLU A 86 4.94 -7.04 -25.75
CA GLU A 86 4.65 -8.42 -25.39
C GLU A 86 5.43 -8.85 -24.15
N ALA A 87 6.71 -8.49 -24.07
CA ALA A 87 7.54 -8.74 -22.89
C ALA A 87 6.99 -8.04 -21.64
N ALA A 88 6.59 -6.77 -21.76
CA ALA A 88 5.97 -6.04 -20.66
C ALA A 88 4.64 -6.66 -20.21
N ALA A 89 3.79 -7.08 -21.16
CA ALA A 89 2.53 -7.76 -20.84
C ALA A 89 2.76 -9.06 -20.05
N ILE A 90 3.75 -9.86 -20.44
CA ILE A 90 4.13 -11.09 -19.73
C ILE A 90 4.67 -10.74 -18.33
N ALA A 91 5.42 -9.66 -18.18
CA ALA A 91 5.94 -9.23 -16.87
C ALA A 91 4.82 -8.88 -15.89
N PHE A 92 3.72 -8.27 -16.34
CA PHE A 92 2.55 -8.00 -15.47
C PHE A 92 1.85 -9.29 -14.99
N GLU A 93 1.94 -10.39 -15.73
CA GLU A 93 1.38 -11.69 -15.30
C GLU A 93 2.21 -12.36 -14.18
N ALA A 94 3.38 -11.84 -13.82
CA ALA A 94 4.19 -12.39 -12.73
C ALA A 94 3.57 -12.16 -11.33
N ILE A 95 2.71 -11.14 -11.17
CA ILE A 95 2.03 -10.83 -9.90
C ILE A 95 0.85 -11.77 -9.59
N PRO A 96 -0.05 -12.09 -10.55
CA PRO A 96 -1.13 -13.05 -10.33
C PRO A 96 -0.72 -14.53 -10.42
N ARG A 97 0.45 -14.85 -11.01
CA ARG A 97 0.98 -16.22 -11.07
C ARG A 97 1.33 -16.76 -9.70
#